data_AF-A0A9Q1FGF7-F1
#
_entry.id   AF-A0A9Q1FGF7-F1
#
_cell.length_a   1.000
_cell.length_b   1.000
_cell.length_c   1.000
_cell.angle_alpha   90.00
_cell.angle_beta   90.00
_cell.angle_gamma   90.00
#
_symmetry.space_group_name_H-M   'P 1'
#
loop_
_entity.id
_entity.type
_entity.pdbx_description
1 polymer ?
#
loop_
_entity_poly.entity_id
_entity_poly.type
_entity_poly.pdbx_seq_one_letter_code
_entity_poly.pdbx_strand_id
1 'polypeptide(L)'
;MASGSSLLEEELSCPVCTDIFRDPVVLRCSHSFCKACLQQCWEQKECRECPVCRRRYSMDDPPLNLSLRNTCEAFLKERSQRAKAGSEVLCSLHSEKLKLFCLEDQIPVCLVCQTSEKHENHKLRPVQEAAHTYKEKVRTALAPLQEKLKAFNEVKLICDQTAEHIKSQAQHTERQIKMEFEKLQQFLKDEEAARISALREEEEQKSQMMKEKIEKMKEEISSLSEQIRTIEQELGAEDISFLQASHVS
;
A
#
# COMPACT_ATOMS: atom_id res chain seq x y z
N MET A 1 -3.72 27.13 20.11
CA MET A 1 -2.26 26.93 20.15
C MET A 1 -1.83 27.19 21.59
N ALA A 2 -0.99 26.30 22.14
CA ALA A 2 -0.66 26.12 23.56
C ALA A 2 -1.79 25.49 24.41
N SER A 3 -1.90 24.16 24.33
CA SER A 3 -2.54 23.36 25.37
C SER A 3 -1.80 23.62 26.68
N GLY A 4 -2.50 24.09 27.71
CA GLY A 4 -1.93 24.39 29.02
C GLY A 4 -1.60 23.11 29.80
N SER A 5 -0.63 22.33 29.31
CA SER A 5 0.06 21.33 30.12
C SER A 5 0.91 22.10 31.12
N SER A 6 0.68 21.88 32.41
CA SER A 6 1.52 22.50 33.45
C SER A 6 2.97 22.06 33.22
N LEU A 7 3.96 22.94 33.39
CA LEU A 7 5.40 22.61 33.28
C LEU A 7 5.77 21.34 34.08
N LEU A 8 5.10 21.12 35.21
CA LEU A 8 5.22 19.93 36.06
C LEU A 8 4.75 18.62 35.39
N GLU A 9 3.79 18.65 34.48
CA GLU A 9 3.31 17.48 33.74
C GLU A 9 4.33 17.03 32.71
N GLU A 10 5.00 17.98 32.04
CA GLU A 10 6.09 17.69 31.09
C GLU A 10 7.29 17.05 31.82
N GLU A 11 7.64 17.54 33.01
CA GLU A 11 8.73 16.98 33.82
C GLU A 11 8.45 15.56 34.36
N LEU A 12 7.18 15.20 34.54
CA LEU A 12 6.74 13.90 35.05
C LEU A 12 6.32 12.92 33.93
N SER A 13 6.58 13.26 32.68
CA SER A 13 6.18 12.47 31.52
C SER A 13 7.29 11.56 30.99
N CYS A 14 6.90 10.36 30.61
CA CYS A 14 7.78 9.39 29.97
C CYS A 14 8.08 9.83 28.53
N PRO A 15 9.36 9.90 28.11
CA PRO A 15 9.72 10.35 26.77
C PRO A 15 9.33 9.37 25.66
N VAL A 16 8.87 8.15 26.00
CA VAL A 16 8.45 7.12 25.04
C VAL A 16 6.94 7.16 24.81
N CYS A 17 6.13 7.11 25.87
CA CYS A 17 4.67 7.12 25.74
C CYS A 17 4.04 8.51 25.91
N THR A 18 4.82 9.52 26.27
CA THR A 18 4.37 10.91 26.52
C THR A 18 3.29 11.06 27.61
N ASP A 19 3.09 10.00 28.41
CA ASP A 19 2.21 9.98 29.57
C ASP A 19 3.03 10.06 30.87
N ILE A 20 2.37 10.44 31.97
CA ILE A 20 2.93 10.37 33.33
C ILE A 20 3.53 8.98 33.59
N PHE A 21 4.75 8.94 34.14
CA PHE A 21 5.45 7.69 34.41
C PHE A 21 4.61 6.68 35.20
N ARG A 22 4.58 5.43 34.71
CA ARG A 22 4.04 4.27 35.42
C ARG A 22 5.15 3.28 35.67
N ASP A 23 5.39 2.97 36.94
CA ASP A 23 6.53 2.17 37.40
C ASP A 23 7.84 2.58 36.69
N PRO A 24 8.26 3.84 36.86
CA PRO A 24 9.47 4.34 36.22
C PRO A 24 10.68 3.51 36.62
N VAL A 25 11.48 3.11 35.65
CA VAL A 25 12.80 2.53 35.83
C VAL A 25 13.86 3.53 35.41
N VAL A 26 15.02 3.51 36.08
CA VAL A 26 16.13 4.42 35.79
C VAL A 26 17.34 3.65 35.23
N LEU A 27 17.87 4.14 34.11
CA LEU A 27 19.09 3.59 33.50
C LEU A 27 20.34 4.25 34.09
N ARG A 28 21.52 3.65 33.86
CA ARG A 28 22.83 4.23 34.26
C ARG A 28 23.15 5.59 33.61
N CYS A 29 22.44 5.95 32.54
CA CYS A 29 22.50 7.28 31.94
C CYS A 29 21.56 8.29 32.59
N SER A 30 20.93 7.93 33.73
CA SER A 30 19.98 8.74 34.49
C SER A 30 18.66 9.04 33.80
N HIS A 31 18.44 8.57 32.57
CA HIS A 31 17.13 8.65 31.92
C HIS A 31 16.17 7.64 32.54
N SER A 32 14.94 8.10 32.78
CA SER A 32 13.85 7.28 33.31
C SER A 32 12.80 7.00 32.24
N PHE A 33 12.17 5.83 32.32
CA PHE A 33 11.14 5.35 31.40
C PHE A 33 10.11 4.52 32.16
N CYS A 34 8.87 4.42 31.69
CA CYS A 34 7.97 3.39 32.21
C CYS A 34 8.58 2.00 31.97
N LYS A 35 8.48 1.09 32.94
CA LYS A 35 9.01 -0.29 32.81
C LYS A 35 8.57 -0.96 31.51
N ALA A 36 7.27 -0.89 31.20
CA ALA A 36 6.69 -1.46 29.98
C ALA A 36 7.23 -0.79 28.70
N CYS A 37 7.38 0.54 28.69
CA CYS A 37 7.90 1.27 27.53
C CYS A 37 9.35 0.88 27.21
N LEU A 38 10.18 0.71 28.24
CA LEU A 38 11.56 0.30 28.07
C LEU A 38 11.65 -1.16 27.59
N GLN A 39 10.85 -2.07 28.15
CA GLN A 39 10.78 -3.47 27.72
C GLN A 39 10.42 -3.58 26.24
N GLN A 40 9.36 -2.89 25.81
CA GLN A 40 8.94 -2.89 24.41
C GLN A 40 10.02 -2.34 23.47
N CYS A 41 10.72 -1.28 23.88
CA CYS A 41 11.84 -0.73 23.11
C CYS A 41 13.00 -1.72 22.93
N TRP A 42 13.28 -2.53 23.95
CA TRP A 42 14.34 -3.54 23.89
C TRP A 42 13.95 -4.78 23.09
N GLU A 43 12.69 -5.21 23.17
CA GLU A 43 12.16 -6.32 22.36
C GLU A 43 12.20 -6.01 20.86
N GLN A 44 11.95 -4.75 20.46
CA GLN A 44 11.90 -4.36 19.04
C GLN A 44 13.27 -4.21 18.36
N LYS A 45 14.35 -3.96 19.10
CA LYS A 45 15.65 -3.56 18.52
C LYS A 45 16.78 -4.57 18.66
N GLU A 46 16.52 -5.75 19.25
CA GLU A 46 17.52 -6.78 19.59
C GLU A 46 18.75 -6.26 20.39
N CYS A 47 18.70 -5.02 20.89
CA CYS A 47 19.77 -4.33 21.57
C CYS A 47 19.22 -3.50 22.74
N ARG A 48 19.82 -3.70 23.92
CA ARG A 48 19.44 -3.00 25.15
C ARG A 48 20.10 -1.63 25.21
N GLU A 49 19.51 -0.64 24.55
CA GLU A 49 19.98 0.74 24.53
C GLU A 49 18.99 1.70 25.20
N CYS A 50 19.50 2.83 25.70
CA CYS A 50 18.64 3.91 26.17
C CYS A 50 17.88 4.55 24.98
N PRO A 51 16.55 4.67 25.02
CA PRO A 51 15.78 5.30 23.95
C PRO A 51 16.16 6.76 23.65
N VAL A 52 16.71 7.49 24.62
CA VAL A 52 17.08 8.91 24.49
C VAL A 52 18.51 9.08 24.01
N CYS A 53 19.48 8.52 24.73
CA CYS A 53 20.90 8.78 24.49
C CYS A 53 21.65 7.62 23.80
N ARG A 54 20.96 6.52 23.48
CA ARG A 54 21.50 5.30 22.83
C ARG A 54 22.66 4.61 23.57
N ARG A 55 22.94 4.98 24.82
CA ARG A 55 23.94 4.29 25.64
C ARG A 55 23.48 2.86 25.93
N ARG A 56 24.35 1.87 25.66
CA ARG A 56 24.09 0.45 25.93
C ARG A 56 23.94 0.17 27.42
N TYR A 57 23.04 -0.76 27.74
CA TYR A 57 22.70 -1.20 29.07
C TYR A 57 22.97 -2.70 29.21
N SER A 58 23.74 -3.07 30.25
CA SER A 58 24.29 -4.43 30.39
C SER A 58 23.64 -5.25 31.52
N MET A 59 22.72 -4.69 32.30
CA MET A 59 22.03 -5.43 33.37
C MET A 59 20.68 -5.97 32.89
N ASP A 60 20.18 -7.03 33.55
CA ASP A 60 18.93 -7.70 33.17
C ASP A 60 17.66 -6.95 33.56
N ASP A 61 17.62 -6.33 34.75
CA ASP A 61 16.48 -5.52 35.19
C ASP A 61 16.95 -4.16 35.75
N PRO A 62 16.59 -3.05 35.10
CA PRO A 62 16.73 -1.72 35.66
C PRO A 62 16.00 -1.56 36.99
N PRO A 63 16.62 -0.90 38.00
CA PRO A 63 15.94 -0.63 39.25
C PRO A 63 14.76 0.34 39.03
N LEU A 64 13.69 0.13 39.79
CA LEU A 64 12.58 1.08 39.87
C LEU A 64 13.03 2.37 40.55
N ASN A 65 12.66 3.50 39.95
CA ASN A 65 12.80 4.82 40.54
C ASN A 65 11.60 5.09 41.46
N LEU A 66 11.67 4.56 42.68
CA LEU A 66 10.59 4.66 43.67
C LEU A 66 10.25 6.12 43.99
N SER A 67 11.25 7.01 44.04
CA SER A 67 11.04 8.44 44.27
C SER A 67 10.20 9.08 43.17
N LEU A 68 10.54 8.82 41.90
CA LEU A 68 9.77 9.32 40.76
C LEU A 68 8.35 8.73 40.73
N ARG A 69 8.21 7.43 41.04
CA ARG A 69 6.90 6.79 41.15
C ARG A 69 6.02 7.48 42.20
N ASN A 70 6.55 7.70 43.39
CA ASN A 70 5.81 8.35 44.48
C ASN A 70 5.40 9.78 44.12
N THR A 71 6.25 10.53 43.42
CA THR A 71 5.94 11.88 42.94
C THR A 71 4.82 11.86 41.89
N CYS A 72 4.89 10.95 40.92
CA CYS A 72 3.84 10.77 39.92
C CYS A 72 2.51 10.35 40.55
N GLU A 73 2.52 9.45 41.53
CA GLU A 73 1.33 9.02 42.28
C GLU A 73 0.73 10.17 43.10
N ALA A 74 1.56 10.96 43.78
CA ALA A 74 1.11 12.14 44.53
C ALA A 74 0.45 13.18 43.62
N PHE A 75 1.07 13.47 42.47
CA PHE A 75 0.52 14.37 41.45
C PHE A 75 -0.84 13.89 40.92
N LEU A 76 -0.95 12.60 40.57
CA LEU A 76 -2.22 12.01 40.11
C LEU A 76 -3.30 12.04 41.18
N LYS A 77 -2.93 11.83 42.45
CA LYS A 77 -3.85 11.90 43.60
C LYS A 77 -4.36 13.33 43.81
N GLU A 78 -3.50 14.33 43.78
CA GLU A 78 -3.87 15.74 43.87
C GLU A 78 -4.77 16.16 42.70
N ARG A 79 -4.46 15.72 41.47
CA ARG A 79 -5.30 15.93 40.29
C ARG A 79 -6.69 15.31 40.48
N SER A 80 -6.76 14.10 41.03
CA SER A 80 -8.03 13.42 41.32
C SER A 80 -8.82 14.10 42.45
N GLN A 81 -8.14 14.70 43.43
CA GLN A 81 -8.76 15.44 44.53
C GLN A 81 -9.31 16.78 44.05
N ARG A 82 -8.58 17.52 43.20
CA ARG A 82 -9.10 18.71 42.48
C ARG A 82 -10.30 18.40 41.59
N ALA A 83 -10.33 17.20 40.98
CA ALA A 83 -11.48 16.77 40.20
C ALA A 83 -12.71 16.37 41.06
N LYS A 84 -12.50 15.93 42.31
CA LYS A 84 -13.56 15.47 43.24
C LYS A 84 -14.15 16.60 44.10
N ALA A 85 -13.37 17.60 44.48
CA ALA A 85 -13.88 18.86 45.01
C ALA A 85 -14.36 19.70 43.83
N GLY A 86 -15.61 19.45 43.40
CA GLY A 86 -16.17 19.99 42.17
C GLY A 86 -15.79 21.44 41.92
N SER A 87 -15.32 21.70 40.71
CA SER A 87 -15.08 23.00 40.08
C SER A 87 -16.27 23.95 40.28
N GLU A 88 -16.40 24.57 41.45
CA GLU A 88 -17.30 25.68 41.65
C GLU A 88 -16.73 26.86 40.87
N VAL A 89 -17.24 27.04 39.65
CA VAL A 89 -16.87 28.18 38.82
C VAL A 89 -17.38 29.43 39.53
N LEU A 90 -16.44 30.25 40.01
CA LEU A 90 -16.71 31.49 40.71
C LEU A 90 -16.79 32.65 39.71
N CYS A 91 -17.59 33.66 40.04
CA CYS A 91 -17.62 34.90 39.33
C CYS A 91 -16.29 35.65 39.49
N SER A 92 -15.63 35.99 38.40
CA SER A 92 -14.33 36.70 38.45
C SER A 92 -14.39 38.08 39.09
N LEU A 93 -15.58 38.70 39.16
CA LEU A 93 -15.76 40.05 39.71
C LEU A 93 -16.13 40.04 41.20
N HIS A 94 -16.85 39.02 41.66
CA HIS A 94 -17.42 38.99 43.01
C HIS A 94 -16.94 37.81 43.85
N SER A 95 -16.16 36.89 43.26
CA SER A 95 -15.71 35.63 43.87
C SER A 95 -16.84 34.75 44.41
N GLU A 96 -18.07 34.98 43.92
CA GLU A 96 -19.28 34.28 44.32
C GLU A 96 -19.67 33.17 43.33
N LYS A 97 -20.39 32.15 43.81
CA LYS A 97 -20.79 31.01 42.98
C LYS A 97 -21.71 31.45 41.83
N LEU A 98 -21.40 31.01 40.61
CA LEU A 98 -22.25 31.25 39.45
C LEU A 98 -23.48 30.34 39.52
N LYS A 99 -24.64 30.94 39.80
CA LYS A 99 -25.92 30.22 39.97
C LYS A 99 -26.98 30.64 38.95
N LEU A 100 -26.78 31.77 38.27
CA LEU A 100 -27.70 32.31 37.27
C LEU A 100 -27.05 32.33 35.89
N PHE A 101 -27.84 32.41 34.84
CA PHE A 101 -27.43 32.51 33.45
C PHE A 101 -28.20 33.65 32.80
N CYS A 102 -27.49 34.61 32.23
CA CYS A 102 -28.08 35.70 31.47
C CYS A 102 -28.35 35.23 30.04
N LEU A 103 -29.59 35.36 29.58
CA LEU A 103 -30.00 34.88 28.27
C LEU A 103 -29.55 35.81 27.13
N GLU A 104 -29.47 37.12 27.40
CA GLU A 104 -29.04 38.14 26.46
C GLU A 104 -27.53 38.08 26.21
N ASP A 105 -26.76 38.06 27.30
CA ASP A 105 -25.28 38.01 27.24
C ASP A 105 -24.73 36.59 27.05
N GLN A 106 -25.58 35.57 27.21
CA GLN A 106 -25.23 34.14 27.13
C GLN A 106 -24.08 33.70 28.04
N ILE A 107 -24.00 34.30 29.24
CA ILE A 107 -22.98 34.00 30.24
C ILE A 107 -23.58 33.60 31.58
N PRO A 108 -22.92 32.69 32.33
CA PRO A 108 -23.25 32.44 33.72
C PRO A 108 -22.84 33.63 34.60
N VAL A 109 -23.71 33.99 35.54
CA VAL A 109 -23.54 35.12 36.47
C VAL A 109 -23.84 34.70 37.92
N CYS A 110 -23.26 35.39 38.89
CA CYS A 110 -23.54 35.15 40.32
C CYS A 110 -24.77 35.95 40.79
N LEU A 111 -25.20 35.73 42.03
CA LEU A 111 -26.34 36.44 42.61
C LEU A 111 -26.09 37.95 42.78
N VAL A 112 -24.84 38.37 42.98
CA VAL A 112 -24.49 39.81 43.07
C VAL A 112 -24.57 40.49 41.70
N CYS A 113 -24.23 39.77 40.62
CA CYS A 113 -24.39 40.27 39.25
C CYS A 113 -25.85 40.58 38.89
N GLN A 114 -26.82 39.90 39.51
CA GLN A 114 -28.25 40.15 39.26
C GLN A 114 -28.69 41.56 39.64
N THR A 115 -28.07 42.15 40.67
CA THR A 115 -28.39 43.50 41.14
C THR A 115 -27.41 44.56 40.62
N SER A 116 -26.49 44.17 39.73
CA SER A 116 -25.55 45.09 39.09
C SER A 116 -26.22 45.82 37.93
N GLU A 117 -25.88 47.11 37.75
CA GLU A 117 -26.25 47.92 36.57
C GLU A 117 -25.96 47.18 35.25
N LYS A 118 -24.94 46.32 35.20
CA LYS A 118 -24.55 45.56 33.99
C LYS A 118 -25.61 44.58 33.49
N HIS A 119 -26.44 44.04 34.38
CA HIS A 119 -27.50 43.10 34.01
C HIS A 119 -28.88 43.63 34.41
N GLU A 120 -28.99 44.95 34.56
CA GLU A 120 -30.25 45.62 34.85
C GLU A 120 -31.22 45.36 33.68
N ASN A 121 -32.38 44.78 33.97
CA ASN A 121 -33.40 44.34 33.02
C ASN A 121 -33.07 43.12 32.14
N HIS A 122 -31.94 42.44 32.33
CA HIS A 122 -31.65 41.19 31.62
C HIS A 122 -32.44 40.01 32.18
N LYS A 123 -32.83 39.05 31.33
CA LYS A 123 -33.55 37.86 31.75
C LYS A 123 -32.58 36.81 32.27
N LEU A 124 -32.56 36.65 33.59
CA LEU A 124 -31.75 35.65 34.27
C LEU A 124 -32.56 34.38 34.55
N ARG A 125 -31.93 33.22 34.38
CA ARG A 125 -32.47 31.92 34.81
C ARG A 125 -31.47 31.17 35.67
N PRO A 126 -31.90 30.24 36.54
CA PRO A 126 -30.98 29.30 37.16
C PRO A 126 -30.14 28.58 36.11
N VAL A 127 -28.84 28.43 36.36
CA VAL A 127 -27.91 27.77 35.43
C VAL A 127 -28.39 26.37 35.07
N GLN A 128 -29.00 25.65 36.02
CA GLN A 128 -29.52 24.31 35.82
C GLN A 128 -30.63 24.27 34.76
N GLU A 129 -31.56 25.25 34.76
CA GLU A 129 -32.65 25.33 33.80
C GLU A 129 -32.15 25.72 32.40
N ALA A 130 -31.27 26.72 32.34
CA ALA A 130 -30.64 27.13 31.08
C ALA A 130 -29.85 25.96 30.49
N ALA A 131 -29.00 25.32 31.29
CA ALA A 131 -28.22 24.15 30.88
C ALA A 131 -29.11 22.99 30.42
N HIS A 132 -30.25 22.74 31.08
CA HIS A 132 -31.20 21.74 30.64
C HIS A 132 -31.73 22.06 29.24
N THR A 133 -32.18 23.29 29.02
CA THR A 133 -32.71 23.74 27.72
C THR A 133 -31.68 23.62 26.59
N TYR A 134 -30.44 24.06 26.83
CA TYR A 134 -29.37 23.93 25.84
C TYR A 134 -28.96 22.47 25.60
N LYS A 135 -28.92 21.64 26.65
CA LYS A 135 -28.66 20.20 26.50
C LYS A 135 -29.73 19.51 25.65
N GLU A 136 -31.00 19.84 25.83
CA GLU A 136 -32.07 19.31 24.98
C GLU A 136 -31.89 19.75 23.52
N LYS A 137 -31.62 21.02 23.25
CA LYS A 137 -31.30 21.50 21.89
C LYS A 137 -30.14 20.73 21.27
N VAL A 138 -29.03 20.56 21.99
CA VAL A 138 -27.87 19.81 21.52
C VAL A 138 -28.21 18.34 21.28
N ARG A 139 -28.99 17.70 22.17
CA ARG A 139 -29.46 16.32 22.01
C ARG A 139 -30.33 16.15 20.76
N THR A 140 -31.24 17.09 20.50
CA THR A 140 -32.07 17.06 19.29
C THR A 140 -31.25 17.18 18.01
N ALA A 141 -30.14 17.94 18.03
CA ALA A 141 -29.23 18.05 16.89
C ALA A 141 -28.26 16.86 16.77
N LEU A 142 -28.02 16.13 17.86
CA LEU A 142 -27.06 15.02 17.87
C LEU A 142 -27.56 13.81 17.07
N ALA A 143 -28.82 13.43 17.23
CA ALA A 143 -29.40 12.28 16.54
C ALA A 143 -29.25 12.32 15.00
N PRO A 144 -29.65 13.39 14.29
CA PRO A 144 -29.49 13.46 12.84
C PRO A 144 -28.03 13.50 12.38
N LEU A 145 -27.11 14.04 13.20
CA LEU A 145 -25.67 14.01 12.90
C LEU A 145 -25.11 12.59 13.00
N GLN A 146 -25.56 11.81 14.00
CA GLN A 146 -25.18 10.41 14.15
C GLN A 146 -25.71 9.55 12.99
N GLU A 147 -26.94 9.80 12.53
CA GLU A 147 -27.50 9.12 11.35
C GLU A 147 -26.73 9.46 10.07
N LYS A 148 -26.43 10.75 9.84
CA LYS A 148 -25.58 11.16 8.70
C LYS A 148 -24.21 10.52 8.73
N LEU A 149 -23.59 10.42 9.91
CA LEU A 149 -22.31 9.75 10.07
C LEU A 149 -22.38 8.27 9.67
N LYS A 150 -23.44 7.56 10.09
CA LYS A 150 -23.66 6.16 9.69
C LYS A 150 -23.84 6.03 8.18
N ALA A 151 -24.69 6.85 7.58
CA ALA A 151 -24.93 6.84 6.14
C ALA A 151 -23.64 7.13 5.34
N PHE A 152 -22.82 8.09 5.77
CA PHE A 152 -21.55 8.35 5.10
C PHE A 152 -20.54 7.21 5.26
N ASN A 153 -20.52 6.52 6.40
CA ASN A 153 -19.66 5.34 6.56
C ASN A 153 -20.09 4.17 5.66
N GLU A 154 -21.41 3.97 5.48
CA GLU A 154 -21.94 2.96 4.54
C GLU A 154 -21.55 3.28 3.10
N VAL A 155 -21.76 4.53 2.66
CA VAL A 155 -21.36 4.96 1.30
C VAL A 155 -19.85 4.84 1.11
N LYS A 156 -19.05 5.23 2.11
CA LYS A 156 -17.59 5.09 2.06
C LYS A 156 -17.18 3.62 1.84
N LEU A 157 -17.77 2.69 2.60
CA LEU A 157 -17.48 1.27 2.45
C LEU A 157 -17.81 0.77 1.03
N ILE A 158 -18.95 1.19 0.47
CA ILE A 158 -19.34 0.83 -0.91
C ILE A 158 -18.35 1.41 -1.93
N CYS A 159 -17.92 2.66 -1.76
CA CYS A 159 -16.93 3.29 -2.63
C CYS A 159 -15.58 2.56 -2.58
N ASP A 160 -15.11 2.22 -1.37
CA ASP A 160 -13.84 1.50 -1.17
C ASP A 160 -13.90 0.12 -1.88
N GLN A 161 -14.99 -0.64 -1.70
CA GLN A 161 -15.21 -1.92 -2.38
C GLN A 161 -15.29 -1.78 -3.90
N THR A 162 -15.96 -0.74 -4.39
CA THR A 162 -16.10 -0.47 -5.83
C THR A 162 -14.73 -0.16 -6.45
N ALA A 163 -13.89 0.62 -5.78
CA ALA A 163 -12.55 0.95 -6.24
C ALA A 163 -11.64 -0.30 -6.32
N GLU A 164 -11.71 -1.17 -5.32
CA GLU A 164 -11.01 -2.47 -5.33
C GLU A 164 -11.48 -3.37 -6.48
N HIS A 165 -12.80 -3.40 -6.73
CA HIS A 165 -13.37 -4.16 -7.84
C HIS A 165 -12.90 -3.64 -9.19
N ILE A 166 -12.95 -2.32 -9.42
CA ILE A 166 -12.47 -1.68 -10.65
C ILE A 166 -10.99 -2.04 -10.90
N LYS A 167 -10.16 -1.95 -9.87
CA LYS A 167 -8.73 -2.30 -9.97
C LYS A 167 -8.53 -3.77 -10.35
N SER A 168 -9.25 -4.66 -9.68
CA SER A 168 -9.17 -6.11 -9.92
C SER A 168 -9.66 -6.49 -11.32
N GLN A 169 -10.76 -5.86 -11.76
CA GLN A 169 -11.33 -6.04 -13.09
C GLN A 169 -10.37 -5.56 -14.17
N ALA A 170 -9.77 -4.37 -14.03
CA ALA A 170 -8.79 -3.86 -14.97
C ALA A 170 -7.59 -4.81 -15.14
N GLN A 171 -7.03 -5.29 -14.02
CA GLN A 171 -5.91 -6.25 -14.05
C GLN A 171 -6.31 -7.61 -14.65
N HIS A 172 -7.54 -8.05 -14.44
CA HIS A 172 -8.04 -9.27 -15.06
C HIS A 172 -8.19 -9.11 -16.58
N THR A 173 -8.83 -8.04 -17.02
CA THR A 173 -9.01 -7.73 -18.45
C THR A 173 -7.67 -7.54 -19.15
N GLU A 174 -6.71 -6.84 -18.53
CA GLU A 174 -5.36 -6.68 -19.09
C GLU A 174 -4.68 -8.04 -19.31
N ARG A 175 -4.79 -8.96 -18.34
CA ARG A 175 -4.24 -10.32 -18.48
C ARG A 175 -4.92 -11.11 -19.60
N GLN A 176 -6.24 -11.00 -19.73
CA GLN A 176 -6.98 -11.65 -20.80
C GLN A 176 -6.52 -11.12 -22.17
N ILE A 177 -6.40 -9.80 -22.33
CA ILE A 177 -5.89 -9.19 -23.56
C ILE A 177 -4.50 -9.75 -23.88
N LYS A 178 -3.55 -9.71 -22.94
CA LYS A 178 -2.19 -10.23 -23.17
C LYS A 178 -2.20 -11.70 -23.60
N MET A 179 -2.97 -12.54 -22.92
CA MET A 179 -3.08 -13.97 -23.23
C MET A 179 -3.63 -14.22 -24.65
N GLU A 180 -4.65 -13.48 -25.09
CA GLU A 180 -5.19 -13.63 -26.44
C GLU A 180 -4.18 -13.18 -27.52
N PHE A 181 -3.42 -12.11 -27.26
CA PHE A 181 -2.35 -11.69 -28.16
C PHE A 181 -1.18 -12.68 -28.21
N GLU A 182 -0.82 -13.30 -27.09
CA GLU A 182 0.20 -14.37 -27.04
C GLU A 182 -0.24 -15.58 -27.87
N LYS A 183 -1.50 -16.00 -27.76
CA LYS A 183 -2.07 -17.07 -28.60
C LYS A 183 -1.98 -16.74 -30.08
N LEU A 184 -2.34 -15.51 -30.47
CA LEU A 184 -2.26 -15.07 -31.87
C LEU A 184 -0.81 -15.05 -32.37
N GLN A 185 0.13 -14.57 -31.56
CA GLN A 185 1.55 -14.59 -31.92
C GLN A 185 2.08 -16.02 -32.09
N GLN A 186 1.68 -16.95 -31.22
CA GLN A 186 2.07 -18.35 -31.34
C GLN A 186 1.50 -18.96 -32.63
N PHE A 187 0.21 -18.74 -32.91
CA PHE A 187 -0.42 -19.19 -34.15
C PHE A 187 0.33 -18.68 -35.40
N LEU A 188 0.71 -17.40 -35.42
CA LEU A 188 1.45 -16.82 -36.55
C LEU A 188 2.83 -17.46 -36.73
N LYS A 189 3.56 -17.74 -35.64
CA LYS A 189 4.86 -18.42 -35.69
C LYS A 189 4.72 -19.86 -36.22
N ASP A 190 3.69 -20.56 -35.77
CA ASP A 190 3.43 -21.94 -36.19
C ASP A 190 3.06 -22.00 -37.68
N GLU A 191 2.20 -21.08 -38.15
CA GLU A 191 1.84 -20.97 -39.57
C GLU A 191 3.05 -20.57 -40.43
N GLU A 192 3.88 -19.62 -39.99
CA GLU A 192 5.11 -19.23 -40.70
C GLU A 192 6.06 -20.43 -40.83
N ALA A 193 6.30 -21.16 -39.74
CA ALA A 193 7.16 -22.34 -39.75
C ALA A 193 6.63 -23.43 -40.69
N ALA A 194 5.32 -23.69 -40.67
CA ALA A 194 4.68 -24.64 -41.56
C ALA A 194 4.84 -24.25 -43.04
N ARG A 195 4.67 -22.97 -43.37
CA ARG A 195 4.83 -22.46 -44.74
C ARG A 195 6.27 -22.57 -45.23
N ILE A 196 7.24 -22.21 -44.39
CA ILE A 196 8.67 -22.35 -44.71
C ILE A 196 9.03 -23.83 -44.91
N SER A 197 8.50 -24.73 -44.08
CA SER A 197 8.75 -26.17 -44.23
C SER A 197 8.19 -26.71 -45.55
N ALA A 198 6.95 -26.35 -45.91
CA ALA A 198 6.34 -26.75 -47.17
C ALA A 198 7.13 -26.24 -48.39
N LEU A 199 7.62 -25.00 -48.33
CA LEU A 199 8.47 -24.42 -49.38
C LEU A 199 9.79 -25.20 -49.55
N ARG A 200 10.45 -25.56 -48.44
CA ARG A 200 11.69 -26.34 -48.48
C ARG A 200 11.48 -27.74 -49.04
N GLU A 201 10.36 -28.37 -48.71
CA GLU A 201 10.01 -29.67 -49.26
C GLU A 201 9.76 -29.59 -50.77
N GLU A 202 9.05 -28.55 -51.23
CA GLU A 202 8.83 -28.31 -52.65
C GLU A 202 10.15 -28.03 -53.40
N GLU A 203 11.06 -27.25 -52.80
CA GLU A 203 12.41 -27.00 -53.32
C GLU A 203 13.20 -28.30 -53.49
N GLU A 204 13.25 -29.14 -52.44
CA GLU A 204 13.98 -30.41 -52.47
C GLU A 204 13.42 -31.36 -53.52
N GLN A 205 12.09 -31.49 -53.60
CA GLN A 205 11.43 -32.32 -54.61
C GLN A 205 11.76 -31.85 -56.03
N LYS A 206 11.71 -30.54 -56.30
CA LYS A 206 12.05 -29.97 -57.61
C LYS A 206 13.53 -30.14 -57.95
N SER A 207 14.42 -29.94 -56.96
CA SER A 207 15.86 -30.13 -57.10
C SER A 207 16.19 -31.58 -57.44
N GLN A 208 15.58 -32.53 -56.73
CA GLN A 208 15.76 -33.95 -56.96
C GLN A 208 15.26 -34.38 -58.35
N MET A 209 14.07 -33.94 -58.74
CA MET A 209 13.55 -34.17 -60.10
C MET A 209 14.51 -33.63 -61.18
N MET A 210 15.11 -32.45 -60.94
CA MET A 210 16.06 -31.88 -61.90
C MET A 210 17.36 -32.68 -61.97
N LYS A 211 17.88 -33.16 -60.83
CA LYS A 211 19.05 -34.06 -60.80
C LYS A 211 18.80 -35.33 -61.62
N GLU A 212 17.65 -35.97 -61.45
CA GLU A 212 17.27 -37.17 -62.20
C GLU A 212 17.20 -36.90 -63.71
N LYS A 213 16.63 -35.76 -64.12
CA LYS A 213 16.63 -35.34 -65.53
C LYS A 213 18.04 -35.13 -66.07
N ILE A 214 18.93 -34.50 -65.29
CA ILE A 214 20.32 -34.28 -65.68
C ILE A 214 21.05 -35.62 -65.85
N GLU A 215 20.90 -36.56 -64.93
CA GLU A 215 21.53 -37.88 -65.05
C GLU A 215 21.04 -38.64 -66.29
N LYS A 216 19.73 -38.62 -66.55
CA LYS A 216 19.18 -39.22 -67.78
C LYS A 216 19.76 -38.57 -69.05
N MET A 217 19.87 -37.24 -69.08
CA MET A 217 20.48 -36.55 -70.23
C MET A 217 21.96 -36.90 -70.38
N LYS A 218 22.72 -37.10 -69.28
CA LYS A 218 24.12 -37.55 -69.34
C LYS A 218 24.25 -38.95 -69.93
N GLU A 219 23.34 -39.87 -69.59
CA GLU A 219 23.29 -41.22 -70.17
C GLU A 219 23.02 -41.15 -71.68
N GLU A 220 22.04 -40.35 -72.10
CA GLU A 220 21.71 -40.15 -73.52
C GLU A 220 22.89 -39.50 -74.29
N ILE A 221 23.54 -38.48 -73.72
CA ILE A 221 24.74 -37.85 -74.30
C ILE A 221 25.87 -38.88 -74.45
N SER A 222 26.09 -39.72 -73.44
CA SER A 222 27.15 -40.74 -73.48
C SER A 222 26.88 -41.80 -74.55
N SER A 223 25.62 -42.26 -74.65
CA SER A 223 25.17 -43.19 -75.69
C SER A 223 25.33 -42.61 -77.10
N LEU A 224 24.86 -41.38 -77.32
CA LEU A 224 25.02 -40.69 -78.61
C LEU A 224 26.49 -40.46 -78.97
N SER A 225 27.32 -40.10 -77.99
CA SER A 225 28.76 -39.90 -78.20
C SER A 225 29.45 -41.21 -78.62
N GLU A 226 29.05 -42.34 -78.04
CA GLU A 226 29.55 -43.66 -78.41
C GLU A 226 29.15 -44.04 -79.83
N GLN A 227 27.89 -43.80 -80.19
CA GLN A 227 27.38 -44.03 -81.56
C GLN A 227 28.13 -43.17 -82.58
N ILE A 228 28.30 -41.87 -82.30
CA ILE A 228 29.08 -40.96 -83.16
C ILE A 228 30.51 -41.51 -83.34
N ARG A 229 31.17 -41.89 -82.25
CA ARG A 229 32.53 -42.44 -82.30
C ARG A 229 32.62 -43.72 -83.16
N THR A 230 31.62 -44.59 -83.06
CA THR A 230 31.55 -45.83 -83.84
C THR A 230 31.43 -45.52 -85.33
N ILE A 231 30.50 -44.62 -85.68
CA ILE A 231 30.31 -44.16 -87.06
C ILE A 231 31.56 -43.46 -87.60
N GLU A 232 32.23 -42.62 -86.81
CA GLU A 232 33.48 -41.96 -87.20
C GLU A 232 34.61 -42.97 -87.45
N GLN A 233 34.69 -44.06 -86.67
CA GLN A 233 35.66 -45.13 -86.90
C GLN A 233 35.38 -45.91 -88.18
N GLU A 234 34.11 -46.25 -88.44
CA GLU A 234 33.71 -46.92 -89.68
C GLU A 234 34.05 -46.05 -90.90
N LEU A 235 33.72 -44.75 -90.85
CA LEU A 235 34.05 -43.79 -91.93
C LEU A 235 35.56 -43.65 -92.19
N GLY A 236 36.41 -43.94 -91.20
CA GLY A 236 37.86 -43.91 -91.33
C GLY A 236 38.51 -45.22 -91.79
N ALA A 237 37.74 -46.30 -91.97
CA ALA A 237 38.24 -47.61 -92.39
C ALA A 237 38.53 -47.67 -93.89
N GLU A 238 39.43 -48.57 -94.32
CA GLU A 238 39.75 -48.79 -95.74
C GLU A 238 38.50 -49.24 -96.54
N ASP A 239 38.39 -48.77 -97.80
CA ASP A 239 37.17 -48.88 -98.63
C ASP A 239 36.56 -50.29 -98.69
N ILE A 240 37.39 -51.34 -98.72
CA ILE A 240 36.92 -52.74 -98.78
C ILE A 240 36.30 -53.17 -97.43
N SER A 241 36.88 -52.76 -96.30
CA SER A 241 36.39 -53.08 -94.96
C SER A 241 35.11 -52.31 -94.62
N PHE A 242 35.00 -51.06 -95.05
CA PHE A 242 33.79 -50.25 -94.90
C PHE A 242 32.59 -50.84 -95.67
N LEU A 243 32.81 -51.31 -96.91
CA LEU A 243 31.77 -51.93 -97.74
C LEU A 243 31.30 -53.30 -97.23
N GLN A 244 32.13 -54.04 -96.49
CA GLN A 244 31.72 -55.31 -95.86
C GLN A 244 30.91 -55.09 -94.58
N ALA A 245 31.22 -54.07 -93.78
CA ALA A 245 30.49 -53.74 -92.56
C ALA A 245 29.08 -53.17 -92.83
N SER A 246 28.94 -52.39 -93.90
CA SER A 246 27.68 -51.71 -94.27
C SER A 246 26.61 -52.61 -94.93
N HIS A 247 26.91 -53.88 -95.19
CA HIS A 247 25.96 -54.87 -95.74
C HIS A 247 25.39 -55.87 -94.71
N VAL A 248 25.77 -55.75 -93.43
CA VAL A 248 25.19 -56.54 -92.34
C VAL A 248 24.87 -55.63 -91.15
N SER A 249 23.87 -54.76 -91.30
CA SER A 249 22.89 -54.30 -90.29
C SER A 249 22.02 -53.19 -90.87
#